data_AF-A0AAD5TR25-F1
#
_entry.id   AF-A0AAD5TR25-F1
#
_cell.length_a   1.000
_cell.length_b   1.000
_cell.length_c   1.000
_cell.angle_alpha   90.00
_cell.angle_beta   90.00
_cell.angle_gamma   90.00
#
_symmetry.space_group_name_H-M   'P 1'
#
loop_
_entity.id
_entity.type
_entity.pdbx_description
1 polymer ?
#
loop_
_entity_poly.entity_id
_entity_poly.type
_entity_poly.pdbx_seq_one_letter_code
_entity_poly.pdbx_strand_id
1 'polypeptide(L)'
;MLAPPRSLKRLRSPSMEDIVQQQQLSRDDDSERQSEAEEAESAQQPHPHDLPVLPEEIWSHTLTFVEDLDLQTLARTSRMLRRLASDRLLWHLHLHPRSAHRIANALILPQRPSRADLITANILRTTTPIRDLDRAYINGPARVAQWMAQEDLRKFFVYRALKRALEGRVTFDELGDEGFSQKNTVRSCSYNPVFLATQVSLEKKLTKSEIFKNLAHRPSVGSLESMKLLRTGPTTALMQCPPIRLKVRYFEDLGGTHSSSGPAAALSAE
;
A
#
# COMPACT_ATOMS: atom_id res chain seq x y z
N MET A 1 -34.16 1.69 -30.40
CA MET A 1 -33.79 3.12 -30.31
C MET A 1 -32.89 3.28 -29.09
N LEU A 2 -31.58 3.43 -29.31
CA LEU A 2 -30.57 3.55 -28.24
C LEU A 2 -30.42 5.02 -27.85
N ALA A 3 -30.51 5.30 -26.55
CA ALA A 3 -30.37 6.66 -26.02
C ALA A 3 -28.92 7.17 -26.20
N PRO A 4 -28.73 8.46 -26.56
CA PRO A 4 -27.40 9.01 -26.74
C PRO A 4 -26.64 9.10 -25.41
N PRO A 5 -25.31 8.91 -25.43
CA PRO A 5 -24.49 8.95 -24.23
C PRO A 5 -24.50 10.36 -23.62
N ARG A 6 -24.78 10.42 -22.31
CA ARG A 6 -24.72 11.67 -21.53
C ARG A 6 -23.28 12.18 -21.53
N SER A 7 -23.05 13.36 -22.09
CA SER A 7 -21.76 14.02 -22.05
C SER A 7 -21.39 14.33 -20.61
N LEU A 8 -20.32 13.69 -20.12
CA LEU A 8 -19.71 14.02 -18.84
C LEU A 8 -19.14 15.44 -18.96
N LYS A 9 -19.83 16.40 -18.35
CA LYS A 9 -19.34 17.77 -18.20
C LYS A 9 -18.00 17.69 -17.47
N ARG A 10 -16.89 17.97 -18.17
CA ARG A 10 -15.56 18.11 -17.56
C ARG A 10 -15.66 19.17 -16.48
N LEU A 11 -15.60 18.75 -15.22
CA LEU A 11 -15.41 19.65 -14.10
C LEU A 11 -14.06 20.32 -14.32
N ARG A 12 -14.07 21.61 -14.67
CA ARG A 12 -12.85 22.41 -14.68
C ARG A 12 -12.36 22.45 -13.25
N SER A 13 -11.12 22.02 -13.05
CA SER A 13 -10.41 22.25 -11.79
C SER A 13 -10.43 23.75 -11.49
N PRO A 14 -10.78 24.16 -10.26
CA PRO A 14 -10.87 25.56 -9.87
C PRO A 14 -9.54 26.28 -10.14
N SER A 15 -9.63 27.53 -10.59
CA SER A 15 -8.45 28.38 -10.78
C SER A 15 -7.72 28.56 -9.45
N MET A 16 -6.41 28.82 -9.49
CA MET A 16 -5.67 29.20 -8.29
C MET A 16 -6.28 30.45 -7.63
N GLU A 17 -6.84 31.35 -8.45
CA GLU A 17 -7.55 32.55 -8.00
C GLU A 17 -8.82 32.20 -7.22
N ASP A 18 -9.58 31.18 -7.67
CA ASP A 18 -10.77 30.70 -6.98
C ASP A 18 -10.42 30.13 -5.59
N ILE A 19 -9.29 29.43 -5.49
CA ILE A 19 -8.81 28.86 -4.21
C ILE A 19 -8.39 29.97 -3.24
N VAL A 20 -7.71 31.01 -3.74
CA VAL A 20 -7.30 32.15 -2.91
C VAL A 20 -8.52 32.95 -2.44
N GLN A 21 -9.51 33.17 -3.30
CA GLN A 21 -10.77 33.82 -2.90
C GLN A 21 -11.56 32.98 -1.91
N GLN A 22 -11.63 31.65 -2.07
CA GLN A 22 -12.28 30.78 -1.09
C GLN A 22 -11.59 30.83 0.29
N GLN A 23 -10.26 30.92 0.33
CA GLN A 23 -9.52 31.04 1.59
C GLN A 23 -9.71 32.39 2.28
N GLN A 24 -9.87 33.47 1.50
CA GLN A 24 -10.17 34.80 2.04
C GLN A 24 -11.59 34.84 2.62
N LEU A 25 -12.58 34.32 1.89
CA LEU A 25 -13.97 34.24 2.37
C LEU A 25 -14.10 33.41 3.66
N SER A 26 -13.38 32.28 3.76
CA SER A 26 -13.40 31.49 5.00
C SER A 26 -12.74 32.20 6.20
N ARG A 27 -11.80 33.11 5.95
CA ARG A 27 -11.11 33.85 7.03
C ARG A 27 -11.99 34.93 7.63
N ASP A 28 -12.79 35.59 6.80
CA ASP A 28 -13.68 36.65 7.25
C ASP A 28 -14.84 36.07 8.08
N ASP A 29 -15.41 34.93 7.65
CA ASP A 29 -16.46 34.23 8.40
C ASP A 29 -15.98 33.69 9.77
N ASP A 30 -14.74 33.19 9.85
CA ASP A 30 -14.17 32.72 11.10
C ASP A 30 -13.82 33.88 12.05
N SER A 31 -13.45 35.05 11.50
CA SER A 31 -13.15 36.23 12.30
C SER A 31 -14.41 36.83 12.93
N GLU A 32 -15.54 36.86 12.21
CA GLU A 32 -16.81 37.34 12.75
C GLU A 32 -17.34 36.40 13.86
N ARG A 33 -17.25 35.08 13.65
CA ARG A 33 -17.65 34.10 14.66
C ARG A 33 -16.79 34.11 15.92
N GLN A 34 -15.49 34.43 15.79
CA GLN A 34 -14.62 34.61 16.96
C GLN A 34 -14.97 35.88 17.72
N SER A 35 -15.27 36.99 17.04
CA SER A 35 -15.71 38.21 17.72
C SER A 35 -17.05 38.03 18.45
N GLU A 36 -18.04 37.35 17.85
CA GLU A 36 -19.32 37.08 18.50
C GLU A 36 -19.18 36.12 19.70
N ALA A 37 -18.28 35.14 19.61
CA ALA A 37 -18.01 34.22 20.71
C ALA A 37 -17.27 34.93 21.88
N GLU A 38 -16.29 35.79 21.59
CA GLU A 38 -15.59 36.57 22.61
C GLU A 38 -16.49 37.62 23.28
N GLU A 39 -17.42 38.22 22.52
CA GLU A 39 -18.37 39.21 23.04
C GLU A 39 -19.47 38.54 23.88
N ALA A 40 -19.97 37.37 23.47
CA ALA A 40 -20.90 36.56 24.27
C ALA A 40 -20.24 36.01 25.55
N GLU A 41 -18.96 35.64 25.50
CA GLU A 41 -18.22 35.18 26.68
C GLU A 41 -17.89 36.34 27.64
N SER A 42 -17.70 37.56 27.11
CA SER A 42 -17.46 38.77 27.92
C SER A 42 -18.72 39.29 28.62
N ALA A 43 -19.89 39.18 27.99
CA ALA A 43 -21.17 39.62 28.57
C ALA A 43 -21.66 38.77 29.77
N GLN A 44 -21.05 37.61 30.01
CA GLN A 44 -21.39 36.69 31.11
C GLN A 44 -20.21 36.40 32.04
N GLN A 45 -19.15 37.21 32.03
CA GLN A 45 -18.12 37.12 33.07
C GLN A 45 -18.67 37.72 34.37
N PRO A 46 -18.95 36.90 35.41
CA PRO A 46 -19.34 37.43 36.71
C PRO A 46 -18.25 38.37 37.21
N HIS A 47 -18.65 39.50 37.80
CA HIS A 47 -17.70 40.45 38.39
C HIS A 47 -16.68 39.69 39.25
N PRO A 48 -15.37 39.98 39.11
CA PRO A 48 -14.30 39.19 39.73
C PRO A 48 -14.36 39.13 41.27
N HIS A 49 -15.26 39.90 41.90
CA HIS A 49 -15.48 39.97 43.33
C HIS A 49 -16.62 39.06 43.85
N ASP A 50 -17.45 38.47 42.99
CA ASP A 50 -18.60 37.63 43.39
C ASP A 50 -18.32 36.13 43.30
N LEU A 51 -17.08 35.72 42.98
CA LEU A 51 -16.73 34.31 43.03
C LEU A 51 -16.72 33.86 44.50
N PRO A 52 -17.46 32.78 44.84
CA PRO A 52 -17.49 32.28 46.21
C PRO A 52 -16.06 31.96 46.63
N VAL A 53 -15.53 32.64 47.64
CA VAL A 53 -14.19 32.35 48.15
C VAL A 53 -14.24 30.95 48.74
N LEU A 54 -13.48 30.01 48.16
CA LEU A 54 -13.36 28.67 48.75
C LEU A 54 -12.83 28.84 50.19
N PRO A 55 -13.37 28.11 51.19
CA PRO A 55 -12.82 28.09 52.55
C PRO A 55 -11.33 27.73 52.55
N GLU A 56 -10.53 28.41 53.39
CA GLU A 56 -9.07 28.24 53.49
C GLU A 56 -8.66 26.79 53.84
N GLU A 57 -9.54 26.05 54.50
CA GLU A 57 -9.34 24.65 54.85
C GLU A 57 -9.36 23.77 53.61
N ILE A 58 -10.28 24.02 52.69
CA ILE A 58 -10.35 23.28 51.41
C ILE A 58 -9.15 23.64 50.55
N TRP A 59 -8.72 24.91 50.59
CA TRP A 59 -7.49 25.37 49.94
C TRP A 59 -6.27 24.62 50.43
N SER A 60 -6.05 24.60 51.75
CA SER A 60 -4.92 23.91 52.35
C SER A 60 -4.95 22.41 52.03
N HIS A 61 -6.10 21.76 52.14
CA HIS A 61 -6.26 20.34 51.86
C HIS A 61 -6.00 20.01 50.38
N THR A 62 -6.45 20.87 49.47
CA THR A 62 -6.20 20.71 48.03
C THR A 62 -4.69 20.82 47.76
N LEU A 63 -4.00 21.81 48.34
CA LEU A 63 -2.56 21.98 48.14
C LEU A 63 -1.71 20.92 48.83
N THR A 64 -2.20 20.31 49.91
CA THR A 64 -1.45 19.27 50.64
C THR A 64 -1.53 17.91 49.97
N PHE A 65 -2.66 17.56 49.34
CA PHE A 65 -2.94 16.20 48.86
C PHE A 65 -3.10 16.04 47.35
N VAL A 66 -3.38 17.11 46.61
CA VAL A 66 -3.63 17.00 45.16
C VAL A 66 -2.30 16.89 44.42
N GLU A 67 -2.16 15.85 43.61
CA GLU A 67 -0.99 15.66 42.77
C GLU A 67 -1.06 16.54 41.50
N ASP A 68 0.08 16.75 40.84
CA ASP A 68 0.15 17.53 39.59
C ASP A 68 -0.86 17.07 38.51
N LEU A 69 -1.15 15.76 38.43
CA LEU A 69 -2.12 15.17 37.49
C LEU A 69 -3.56 15.52 37.88
N ASP A 70 -3.84 15.53 39.18
CA ASP A 70 -5.14 15.86 39.72
C ASP A 70 -5.40 17.36 39.56
N LEU A 71 -4.39 18.23 39.68
CA LEU A 71 -4.53 19.67 39.40
C LEU A 71 -4.89 19.95 37.94
N GLN A 72 -4.32 19.22 36.97
CA GLN A 72 -4.70 19.36 35.57
C GLN A 72 -6.13 18.89 35.31
N THR A 73 -6.54 17.82 36.00
CA THR A 73 -7.91 17.29 35.94
C THR A 73 -8.89 18.29 36.56
N LEU A 74 -8.56 18.83 37.74
CA LEU A 74 -9.32 19.84 38.47
C LEU A 74 -9.42 21.17 37.71
N ALA A 75 -8.39 21.56 36.96
CA ALA A 75 -8.42 22.75 36.11
C ALA A 75 -9.43 22.65 34.96
N ARG A 76 -9.68 21.42 34.49
CA ARG A 76 -10.68 21.12 33.46
C ARG A 76 -12.09 21.05 34.04
N THR A 77 -12.24 20.53 35.26
CA THR A 77 -13.56 20.34 35.88
C THR A 77 -14.06 21.55 36.67
N SER A 78 -13.17 22.38 37.22
CA SER A 78 -13.52 23.55 38.04
C SER A 78 -12.86 24.84 37.53
N ARG A 79 -13.70 25.84 37.21
CA ARG A 79 -13.22 27.18 36.81
C ARG A 79 -12.43 27.87 37.92
N MET A 80 -12.80 27.63 39.18
CA MET A 80 -12.11 28.22 40.33
C MET A 80 -10.69 27.67 40.50
N LEU A 81 -10.52 26.36 40.33
CA LEU A 81 -9.22 25.70 40.45
C LEU A 81 -8.34 25.90 39.22
N ARG A 82 -8.91 26.32 38.09
CA ARG A 82 -8.16 26.66 36.87
C ARG A 82 -7.11 27.74 37.12
N ARG A 83 -7.43 28.77 37.92
CA ARG A 83 -6.47 29.83 38.26
C ARG A 83 -5.25 29.31 39.02
N LEU A 84 -5.44 28.30 39.86
CA LEU A 84 -4.35 27.66 40.61
C LEU A 84 -3.48 26.78 39.75
N ALA A 85 -4.09 26.04 38.84
CA ALA A 85 -3.34 25.23 37.90
C ALA A 85 -2.46 26.12 37.00
N SER A 86 -2.79 27.41 36.84
CA SER A 86 -1.94 28.41 36.18
C SER A 86 -1.04 29.22 37.11
N ASP A 87 -1.13 29.08 38.43
CA ASP A 87 -0.37 29.90 39.38
C ASP A 87 1.10 29.47 39.44
N ARG A 88 1.95 30.33 38.86
CA ARG A 88 3.40 30.09 38.78
C ARG A 88 4.06 29.95 40.15
N LEU A 89 3.62 30.69 41.16
CA LEU A 89 4.27 30.66 42.48
C LEU A 89 4.00 29.33 43.17
N LEU A 90 2.76 28.85 43.11
CA LEU A 90 2.35 27.55 43.62
C LEU A 90 3.14 26.41 42.95
N TRP A 91 3.30 26.47 41.63
CA TRP A 91 4.12 25.50 40.89
C TRP A 91 5.59 25.53 41.31
N HIS A 92 6.20 26.72 41.40
CA HIS A 92 7.62 26.85 41.71
C HIS A 92 7.96 26.53 43.17
N LEU A 93 7.12 26.95 44.12
CA LEU A 93 7.42 26.84 45.55
C LEU A 93 6.96 25.51 46.16
N HIS A 94 5.88 24.91 45.65
CA HIS A 94 5.26 23.74 46.31
C HIS A 94 5.23 22.48 45.45
N LEU A 95 4.76 22.57 44.20
CA LEU A 95 4.59 21.38 43.35
C LEU A 95 5.92 20.88 42.80
N HIS A 96 6.74 21.75 42.22
CA HIS A 96 8.02 21.36 41.64
C HIS A 96 8.95 20.66 42.65
N PRO A 97 9.12 21.15 43.89
CA PRO A 97 9.94 20.46 44.89
C PRO A 97 9.36 19.11 45.33
N ARG A 98 8.03 19.01 45.49
CA ARG A 98 7.36 17.76 45.91
C ARG A 98 7.39 16.70 44.82
N SER A 99 7.22 17.09 43.56
CA SER A 99 7.22 16.16 42.43
C SER A 99 8.60 15.98 41.80
N ALA A 100 9.63 16.69 42.27
CA ALA A 100 11.01 16.56 41.78
C ALA A 100 11.49 15.10 41.77
N HIS A 101 11.24 14.36 42.84
CA HIS A 101 11.61 12.94 42.92
C HIS A 101 10.80 12.06 41.95
N ARG A 102 9.52 12.34 41.74
CA ARG A 102 8.68 11.60 40.80
C ARG A 102 9.08 11.88 39.35
N ILE A 103 9.32 13.15 39.02
CA ILE A 103 9.79 13.58 37.71
C ILE A 103 11.18 13.00 37.47
N ALA A 104 12.08 13.06 38.45
CA ALA A 104 13.39 12.42 38.37
C ALA A 104 13.24 10.90 38.14
N ASN A 105 12.39 10.21 38.91
CA ASN A 105 12.15 8.78 38.73
C ASN A 105 11.53 8.46 37.35
N ALA A 106 10.60 9.27 36.86
CA ALA A 106 10.00 9.12 35.53
C ALA A 106 10.98 9.43 34.39
N LEU A 107 11.97 10.30 34.64
CA LEU A 107 13.03 10.63 33.69
C LEU A 107 14.22 9.65 33.74
N ILE A 108 14.46 9.00 34.88
CA ILE A 108 15.60 8.10 35.13
C ILE A 108 15.24 6.63 34.87
N LEU A 109 14.01 6.19 35.17
CA LEU A 109 13.55 4.83 34.89
C LEU A 109 13.27 4.65 33.39
N PRO A 110 13.46 3.44 32.83
CA PRO A 110 13.35 3.17 31.38
C PRO A 110 11.91 3.27 30.82
N GLN A 111 10.97 3.91 31.54
CA GLN A 111 9.63 4.17 31.04
C GLN A 111 9.63 5.19 29.88
N ARG A 112 10.67 6.03 29.78
CA ARG A 112 10.75 7.00 28.67
C ARG A 112 11.34 6.32 27.42
N PRO A 113 10.55 6.17 26.33
CA PRO A 113 11.10 5.67 25.06
C PRO A 113 12.23 6.58 24.59
N SER A 114 13.26 5.98 23.99
CA SER A 114 14.37 6.76 23.46
C SER A 114 13.89 7.64 22.30
N ARG A 115 14.65 8.69 21.97
CA ARG A 115 14.34 9.53 20.80
C ARG A 115 14.29 8.70 19.52
N ALA A 116 15.17 7.71 19.39
CA ALA A 116 15.16 6.78 18.28
C ALA A 116 13.84 6.00 18.22
N ASP A 117 13.35 5.50 19.36
CA ASP A 117 12.08 4.77 19.45
C ASP A 117 10.88 5.66 19.09
N LEU A 118 10.91 6.93 19.50
CA LEU A 118 9.86 7.87 19.11
C LEU A 118 9.88 8.19 17.62
N ILE A 119 11.05 8.17 16.96
CA ILE A 119 11.18 8.36 15.52
C ILE A 119 10.71 7.12 14.77
N THR A 120 11.10 5.92 15.21
CA THR A 120 10.67 4.67 14.59
C THR A 120 9.15 4.46 14.72
N ALA A 121 8.58 4.87 15.85
CA ALA A 121 7.13 4.91 16.06
C ALA A 121 6.42 6.07 15.31
N ASN A 122 7.16 6.91 14.58
CA ASN A 122 6.67 8.07 13.85
C ASN A 122 5.91 9.10 14.73
N ILE A 123 6.24 9.13 16.03
CA ILE A 123 5.73 10.09 17.01
C ILE A 123 6.54 11.39 16.90
N LEU A 124 7.86 11.26 16.89
CA LEU A 124 8.79 12.38 16.78
C LEU A 124 9.21 12.55 15.33
N ARG A 125 8.79 13.66 14.73
CA ARG A 125 9.03 13.95 13.32
C ARG A 125 10.24 14.85 13.18
N THR A 126 11.30 14.33 12.59
CA THR A 126 12.59 15.02 12.50
C THR A 126 13.18 14.78 11.12
N THR A 127 13.70 15.86 10.55
CA THR A 127 14.47 15.86 9.29
C THR A 127 15.95 15.59 9.54
N THR A 128 16.40 15.75 10.80
CA THR A 128 17.82 15.60 11.14
C THR A 128 18.23 14.14 11.28
N PRO A 129 19.43 13.78 10.79
CA PRO A 129 19.97 12.45 11.00
C PRO A 129 20.10 12.16 12.49
N ILE A 130 19.96 10.88 12.84
CA ILE A 130 19.91 10.39 14.24
C ILE A 130 21.12 10.88 15.08
N ARG A 131 22.26 11.15 14.43
CA ARG A 131 23.52 11.55 15.06
C ARG A 131 23.49 12.92 15.75
N ASP A 132 22.56 13.81 15.38
CA ASP A 132 22.47 15.17 15.95
C ASP A 132 21.28 15.34 16.92
N LEU A 133 20.58 14.25 17.25
CA LEU A 133 19.37 14.31 18.09
C LEU A 133 19.66 14.78 19.52
N ASP A 134 20.89 14.62 20.01
CA ASP A 134 21.24 14.91 21.39
C ASP A 134 21.55 16.37 21.70
N ARG A 135 21.84 17.17 20.68
CA ARG A 135 22.39 18.53 20.87
C ARG A 135 21.40 19.66 20.64
N ALA A 136 20.22 19.38 20.08
CA ALA A 136 19.29 20.42 19.69
C ALA A 136 17.88 20.19 20.22
N TYR A 137 17.20 21.28 20.57
CA TYR A 137 15.77 21.25 20.87
C TYR A 137 14.99 20.84 19.61
N ILE A 138 14.43 19.64 19.67
CA ILE A 138 13.80 18.95 18.51
C ILE A 138 12.62 19.76 17.96
N ASN A 139 11.93 20.52 18.81
CA ASN A 139 10.75 21.31 18.43
C ASN A 139 11.05 22.81 18.31
N GLY A 140 12.28 23.18 17.96
CA GLY A 140 12.58 24.58 17.66
C GLY A 140 11.73 25.06 16.49
N PRO A 141 11.21 26.30 16.50
CA PRO A 141 10.31 26.80 15.46
C PRO A 141 10.91 26.67 14.05
N ALA A 142 12.22 26.90 13.89
CA ALA A 142 12.92 26.71 12.63
C ALA A 142 12.93 25.24 12.15
N ARG A 143 13.11 24.28 13.04
CA ARG A 143 13.09 22.84 12.70
C ARG A 143 11.69 22.36 12.34
N VAL A 144 10.67 22.85 13.07
CA VAL A 144 9.27 22.58 12.75
C VAL A 144 8.94 23.11 11.36
N ALA A 145 9.30 24.35 11.05
CA ALA A 145 9.10 24.94 9.73
C ALA A 145 9.82 24.15 8.62
N GLN A 146 11.07 23.73 8.86
CA GLN A 146 11.82 22.90 7.91
C GLN A 146 11.15 21.55 7.68
N TRP A 147 10.68 20.89 8.75
CA TRP A 147 9.98 19.62 8.64
C TRP A 147 8.66 19.76 7.86
N MET A 148 7.88 20.81 8.15
CA MET A 148 6.64 21.10 7.42
C MET A 148 6.90 21.31 5.93
N ALA A 149 7.91 22.13 5.57
CA ALA A 149 8.28 22.36 4.18
C ALA A 149 8.70 21.07 3.45
N GLN A 150 9.48 20.21 4.13
CA GLN A 150 9.87 18.92 3.56
C GLN A 150 8.67 17.98 3.38
N GLU A 151 7.75 17.95 4.33
CA GLU A 151 6.54 17.13 4.25
C GLU A 151 5.63 17.59 3.11
N ASP A 152 5.50 18.89 2.88
CA ASP A 152 4.72 19.43 1.78
C ASP A 152 5.35 19.11 0.41
N LEU A 153 6.69 19.21 0.29
CA LEU A 153 7.41 18.76 -0.89
C LEU A 153 7.21 17.26 -1.13
N ARG A 154 7.32 16.44 -0.06
CA ARG A 154 7.12 14.99 -0.14
C ARG A 154 5.72 14.66 -0.65
N LYS A 155 4.68 15.28 -0.08
CA LYS A 155 3.29 15.13 -0.52
C LYS A 155 3.12 15.53 -1.98
N PHE A 156 3.71 16.66 -2.40
CA PHE A 156 3.66 17.11 -3.78
C PHE A 156 4.27 16.08 -4.75
N PHE A 157 5.45 15.52 -4.44
CA PHE A 157 6.07 14.49 -5.27
C PHE A 157 5.27 13.20 -5.32
N VAL A 158 4.76 12.73 -4.17
CA VAL A 158 3.89 11.54 -4.11
C VAL A 158 2.61 11.75 -4.92
N TYR A 159 1.95 12.90 -4.76
CA TYR A 159 0.77 13.25 -5.54
C TYR A 159 1.07 13.28 -7.03
N ARG A 160 2.16 13.93 -7.46
CA ARG A 160 2.54 14.01 -8.87
C ARG A 160 2.87 12.63 -9.46
N ALA A 161 3.57 11.78 -8.70
CA ALA A 161 3.89 10.42 -9.10
C ALA A 161 2.63 9.56 -9.22
N LEU A 162 1.74 9.62 -8.22
CA LEU A 162 0.46 8.93 -8.22
C LEU A 162 -0.41 9.39 -9.39
N LYS A 163 -0.50 10.71 -9.61
CA LYS A 163 -1.27 11.29 -10.72
C LYS A 163 -0.77 10.77 -12.07
N ARG A 164 0.55 10.78 -12.31
CA ARG A 164 1.13 10.20 -13.54
C ARG A 164 0.85 8.71 -13.66
N ALA A 165 0.95 7.94 -12.58
CA ALA A 165 0.68 6.51 -12.58
C ALA A 165 -0.81 6.21 -12.84
N LEU A 166 -1.72 7.06 -12.36
CA LEU A 166 -3.15 6.97 -12.61
C LEU A 166 -3.52 7.39 -14.03
N GLU A 167 -2.88 8.43 -14.58
CA GLU A 167 -3.04 8.86 -15.97
C GLU A 167 -2.50 7.81 -16.96
N GLY A 168 -1.38 7.17 -16.62
CA GLY A 168 -0.81 6.04 -17.36
C GLY A 168 -1.37 4.67 -16.96
N ARG A 169 -2.51 4.63 -16.26
CA ARG A 169 -3.10 3.36 -15.82
C ARG A 169 -3.62 2.59 -17.03
N VAL A 170 -2.99 1.45 -17.29
CA VAL A 170 -3.38 0.51 -18.35
C VAL A 170 -4.84 0.09 -18.14
N THR A 171 -5.62 0.15 -19.22
CA THR A 171 -7.03 -0.24 -19.19
C THR A 171 -7.15 -1.76 -19.02
N PHE A 172 -8.29 -2.23 -18.51
CA PHE A 172 -8.51 -3.67 -18.33
C PHE A 172 -8.44 -4.44 -19.66
N ASP A 173 -8.83 -3.80 -20.77
CA ASP A 173 -8.78 -4.40 -22.10
C ASP A 173 -7.32 -4.61 -22.56
N GLU A 174 -6.47 -3.58 -22.42
CA GLU A 174 -5.04 -3.65 -22.72
C GLU A 174 -4.31 -4.69 -21.85
N LEU A 175 -4.68 -4.80 -20.56
CA LEU A 175 -4.15 -5.83 -19.65
C LEU A 175 -4.45 -7.26 -20.13
N GLY A 176 -5.58 -7.44 -20.82
CA GLY A 176 -5.97 -8.70 -21.45
C GLY A 176 -5.08 -9.03 -22.65
N ASP A 177 -4.79 -8.03 -23.48
CA ASP A 177 -3.99 -8.20 -24.70
C ASP A 177 -2.52 -8.55 -24.40
N GLU A 178 -1.94 -7.91 -23.38
CA GLU A 178 -0.58 -8.18 -22.87
C GLU A 178 -0.44 -9.55 -22.18
N GLY A 179 -1.55 -10.28 -21.98
CA GLY A 179 -1.54 -11.63 -21.40
C GLY A 179 -1.32 -11.67 -19.89
N PHE A 180 -1.35 -10.52 -19.21
CA PHE A 180 -1.38 -10.46 -17.75
C PHE A 180 -2.71 -10.95 -17.18
N SER A 181 -3.80 -10.70 -17.89
CA SER A 181 -5.08 -11.35 -17.64
C SER A 181 -5.11 -12.66 -18.40
N GLN A 182 -5.34 -13.79 -17.73
CA GLN A 182 -5.63 -15.06 -18.41
C GLN A 182 -6.79 -14.80 -19.38
N LYS A 183 -6.49 -14.83 -20.69
CA LYS A 183 -7.30 -14.24 -21.78
C LYS A 183 -8.76 -14.73 -21.86
N ASN A 184 -9.14 -15.71 -21.04
CA ASN A 184 -10.44 -16.37 -21.09
C ASN A 184 -11.33 -16.14 -19.85
N THR A 185 -10.82 -15.63 -18.72
CA THR A 185 -11.66 -15.51 -17.50
C THR A 185 -12.42 -14.19 -17.42
N VAL A 186 -11.87 -13.06 -17.86
CA VAL A 186 -12.36 -11.75 -17.39
C VAL A 186 -13.59 -11.20 -18.15
N ARG A 187 -14.01 -11.79 -19.27
CA ARG A 187 -15.06 -11.18 -20.11
C ARG A 187 -16.49 -11.18 -19.52
N SER A 188 -16.79 -11.90 -18.43
CA SER A 188 -18.20 -12.07 -18.02
C SER A 188 -18.55 -12.14 -16.53
N CYS A 189 -17.62 -12.06 -15.58
CA CYS A 189 -18.01 -12.19 -14.17
C CYS A 189 -17.95 -10.85 -13.42
N SER A 190 -19.04 -10.52 -12.74
CA SER A 190 -19.13 -9.48 -11.70
C SER A 190 -18.31 -9.95 -10.48
N TYR A 191 -17.11 -9.42 -10.29
CA TYR A 191 -16.10 -10.08 -9.47
C TYR A 191 -16.10 -9.74 -7.99
N ASN A 192 -16.22 -10.78 -7.16
CA ASN A 192 -15.55 -10.86 -5.86
C ASN A 192 -14.18 -11.55 -6.07
N PRO A 193 -13.06 -10.95 -5.63
CA PRO A 193 -11.70 -11.46 -5.89
C PRO A 193 -11.44 -12.84 -5.29
N VAL A 194 -12.21 -13.24 -4.27
CA VAL A 194 -12.08 -14.56 -3.64
C VAL A 194 -12.49 -15.67 -4.60
N PHE A 195 -13.54 -15.45 -5.41
CA PHE A 195 -14.03 -16.47 -6.33
C PHE A 195 -13.16 -16.63 -7.58
N LEU A 196 -12.41 -15.60 -7.97
CA LEU A 196 -11.49 -15.65 -9.12
C LEU A 196 -10.48 -16.78 -9.00
N ALA A 197 -9.85 -16.93 -7.83
CA ALA A 197 -8.86 -17.99 -7.62
C ALA A 197 -9.49 -19.38 -7.72
N THR A 198 -10.70 -19.55 -7.17
CA THR A 198 -11.42 -20.82 -7.22
C THR A 198 -11.87 -21.17 -8.64
N GLN A 199 -12.36 -20.18 -9.39
CA GLN A 199 -12.79 -20.34 -10.77
C GLN A 199 -11.63 -20.75 -11.67
N VAL A 200 -10.49 -20.05 -11.60
CA VAL A 200 -9.27 -20.42 -12.35
C VAL A 200 -8.81 -21.85 -12.03
N SER A 201 -8.89 -22.25 -10.76
CA SER A 201 -8.54 -23.62 -10.34
C SER A 201 -9.52 -24.65 -10.92
N LEU A 202 -10.81 -24.36 -10.92
CA LEU A 202 -11.84 -25.23 -11.50
C LEU A 202 -11.71 -25.33 -13.02
N GLU A 203 -11.50 -24.23 -13.72
CA GLU A 203 -11.29 -24.21 -15.18
C GLU A 203 -10.05 -25.02 -15.56
N LYS A 204 -8.95 -24.90 -14.81
CA LYS A 204 -7.75 -25.75 -14.99
C LYS A 204 -8.05 -27.23 -14.79
N LYS A 205 -8.88 -27.59 -13.80
CA LYS A 205 -9.30 -28.97 -13.56
C LYS A 205 -10.21 -29.49 -14.68
N LEU A 206 -11.16 -28.69 -15.14
CA LEU A 206 -12.09 -29.04 -16.21
C LEU A 206 -11.35 -29.23 -17.54
N THR A 207 -10.55 -28.26 -17.96
CA THR A 207 -9.70 -28.35 -19.17
C THR A 207 -8.76 -29.55 -19.12
N LYS A 208 -8.10 -29.79 -17.97
CA LYS A 208 -7.28 -31.00 -17.77
C LYS A 208 -8.10 -32.27 -17.97
N SER A 209 -9.31 -32.35 -17.40
CA SER A 209 -10.18 -33.52 -17.54
C SER A 209 -10.66 -33.74 -18.98
N GLU A 210 -10.99 -32.67 -19.71
CA GLU A 210 -11.39 -32.73 -21.12
C GLU A 210 -10.24 -33.18 -22.02
N ILE A 211 -9.04 -32.67 -21.77
CA ILE A 211 -7.83 -33.12 -22.47
C ILE A 211 -7.63 -34.62 -22.26
N PHE A 212 -7.78 -35.13 -21.03
CA PHE A 212 -7.69 -36.57 -20.78
C PHE A 212 -8.77 -37.38 -21.50
N LYS A 213 -10.02 -36.90 -21.55
CA LYS A 213 -11.09 -37.55 -22.31
C LYS A 213 -10.76 -37.59 -23.81
N ASN A 214 -10.30 -36.47 -24.36
CA ASN A 214 -9.92 -36.39 -25.78
C ASN A 214 -8.70 -37.27 -26.11
N LEU A 215 -7.75 -37.38 -25.18
CA LEU A 215 -6.61 -38.28 -25.32
C LEU A 215 -7.00 -39.76 -25.21
N ALA A 216 -8.03 -40.10 -24.43
CA ALA A 216 -8.57 -41.46 -24.37
C ALA A 216 -9.20 -41.88 -25.70
N HIS A 217 -9.79 -40.94 -26.44
CA HIS A 217 -10.32 -41.16 -27.79
C HIS A 217 -9.28 -40.98 -28.90
N ARG A 218 -7.99 -40.84 -28.55
CA ARG A 218 -6.94 -40.69 -29.55
C ARG A 218 -6.86 -41.97 -30.41
N PRO A 219 -7.04 -41.89 -31.73
CA PRO A 219 -6.93 -43.05 -32.59
C PRO A 219 -5.54 -43.66 -32.46
N SER A 220 -5.47 -44.99 -32.39
CA SER A 220 -4.21 -45.71 -32.36
C SER A 220 -3.43 -45.45 -33.65
N VAL A 221 -2.10 -45.63 -33.60
CA VAL A 221 -1.23 -45.42 -34.77
C VAL A 221 -1.72 -46.24 -35.97
N GLY A 222 -2.01 -47.53 -35.78
CA GLY A 222 -2.56 -48.39 -36.85
C GLY A 222 -3.90 -47.92 -37.44
N SER A 223 -4.75 -47.27 -36.62
CA SER A 223 -5.98 -46.65 -37.12
C SER A 223 -5.71 -45.41 -37.99
N LEU A 224 -4.68 -44.64 -37.68
CA LEU A 224 -4.28 -43.49 -38.50
C LEU A 224 -3.60 -43.92 -39.82
N GLU A 225 -2.92 -45.07 -39.80
CA GLU A 225 -2.33 -45.70 -40.99
C GLU A 225 -3.41 -46.24 -41.94
N SER A 226 -4.43 -46.91 -41.41
CA SER A 226 -5.55 -47.41 -42.22
C SER A 226 -6.37 -46.25 -42.83
N MET A 227 -6.46 -45.12 -42.13
CA MET A 227 -7.03 -43.87 -42.66
C MET A 227 -6.11 -43.15 -43.67
N LYS A 228 -4.92 -43.69 -43.97
CA LYS A 228 -3.91 -43.11 -44.87
C LYS A 228 -3.43 -41.70 -44.47
N LEU A 229 -3.64 -41.31 -43.20
CA LEU A 229 -3.15 -40.05 -42.64
C LEU A 229 -1.67 -40.13 -42.31
N LEU A 230 -1.22 -41.29 -41.80
CA LEU A 230 0.19 -41.61 -41.65
C LEU A 230 0.64 -42.37 -42.90
N ARG A 231 1.52 -41.74 -43.70
CA ARG A 231 2.26 -42.45 -44.74
C ARG A 231 3.36 -43.25 -44.04
N THR A 232 3.14 -44.54 -43.83
CA THR A 232 4.08 -45.48 -43.21
C THR A 232 5.18 -45.96 -44.14
N GLY A 233 5.61 -45.11 -45.06
CA GLY A 233 6.85 -45.35 -45.78
C GLY A 233 8.05 -45.09 -44.86
N PRO A 234 9.09 -45.93 -44.84
CA PRO A 234 10.37 -45.62 -44.17
C PRO A 234 10.95 -44.28 -44.64
N THR A 235 10.66 -43.89 -45.88
CA THR A 235 10.96 -42.58 -46.48
C THR A 235 10.34 -41.39 -45.74
N THR A 236 9.21 -41.57 -45.07
CA THR A 236 8.48 -40.49 -44.37
C THR A 236 9.03 -40.22 -42.98
N ALA A 237 9.45 -41.26 -42.27
CA ALA A 237 10.21 -41.14 -41.02
C ALA A 237 11.56 -40.45 -41.24
N LEU A 238 12.22 -40.73 -42.38
CA LEU A 238 13.46 -40.06 -42.80
C LEU A 238 13.25 -38.58 -43.19
N MET A 239 12.03 -38.18 -43.59
CA MET A 239 11.69 -36.77 -43.87
C MET A 239 11.34 -35.98 -42.61
N GLN A 240 10.65 -36.57 -41.63
CA GLN A 240 10.22 -35.89 -40.40
C GLN A 240 11.34 -35.69 -39.38
N CYS A 241 12.38 -36.53 -39.37
CA CYS A 241 13.51 -36.43 -38.44
C CYS A 241 14.85 -36.49 -39.18
N PRO A 242 15.32 -35.37 -39.75
CA PRO A 242 16.62 -35.28 -40.44
C PRO A 242 17.82 -35.86 -39.66
N PRO A 243 17.96 -35.71 -38.33
CA PRO A 243 19.11 -36.26 -37.61
C PRO A 243 19.09 -37.79 -37.44
N ILE A 244 17.93 -38.44 -37.56
CA ILE A 244 17.83 -39.92 -37.50
C ILE A 244 18.35 -40.54 -38.82
N ARG A 245 18.30 -39.77 -39.91
CA ARG A 245 18.75 -40.18 -41.26
C ARG A 245 20.21 -40.61 -41.28
N LEU A 246 21.07 -39.97 -40.49
CA LEU A 246 22.50 -40.32 -40.39
C LEU A 246 22.73 -41.65 -39.66
N LYS A 247 21.90 -41.97 -38.66
CA LYS A 247 21.99 -43.25 -37.93
C LYS A 247 21.47 -44.41 -38.74
N VAL A 248 20.36 -44.24 -39.48
CA VAL A 248 19.81 -45.30 -40.33
C VAL A 248 20.80 -45.66 -41.45
N ARG A 249 21.41 -44.65 -42.09
CA ARG A 249 22.42 -44.87 -43.14
C ARG A 249 23.63 -45.67 -42.65
N TYR A 250 24.09 -45.36 -41.43
CA TYR A 250 25.19 -46.11 -40.79
C TYR A 250 24.86 -47.60 -40.62
N PHE A 251 23.62 -47.96 -40.30
CA PHE A 251 23.22 -49.37 -40.16
C PHE A 251 22.89 -50.05 -41.50
N GLU A 252 22.39 -49.32 -42.49
CA GLU A 252 22.23 -49.84 -43.87
C GLU A 252 23.59 -50.17 -44.51
N ASP A 253 24.60 -49.33 -44.28
CA ASP A 253 25.97 -49.57 -44.74
C ASP A 253 26.64 -50.76 -44.02
N LEU A 254 26.21 -51.07 -42.79
CA LEU A 254 26.67 -52.24 -42.04
C LEU A 254 25.97 -53.55 -42.43
N GLY A 255 24.74 -53.49 -42.95
CA GLY A 255 23.95 -54.65 -43.37
C GLY A 255 24.07 -55.03 -44.85
N GLY A 256 24.76 -54.21 -45.66
CA GLY A 256 24.90 -54.38 -47.10
C GLY A 256 25.99 -55.35 -47.57
N THR A 257 26.74 -55.98 -46.67
CA THR A 257 27.70 -57.03 -47.07
C THR A 257 27.01 -58.39 -47.07
N HIS A 258 27.02 -59.04 -48.24
CA HIS A 258 26.65 -60.44 -48.49
C HIS A 258 25.21 -60.75 -48.92
N SER A 259 24.77 -60.20 -50.05
CA SER A 259 24.09 -61.04 -51.06
C SER A 259 24.80 -60.89 -52.40
N SER A 260 26.05 -61.36 -52.44
CA SER A 260 26.76 -61.62 -53.68
C SER A 260 26.00 -62.71 -54.45
N SER A 261 25.12 -62.32 -55.36
CA SER A 261 24.76 -63.16 -56.50
C SER A 261 26.04 -63.37 -57.30
N GLY A 262 26.69 -64.51 -57.09
CA GLY A 262 27.92 -64.88 -57.79
C GLY A 262 27.69 -64.92 -59.30
N PRO A 263 28.65 -64.47 -60.13
CA PRO A 263 28.61 -64.76 -61.55
C PRO A 263 28.86 -66.27 -61.72
N ALA A 264 27.86 -66.98 -62.25
CA ALA A 264 28.03 -68.35 -62.70
C ALA A 264 29.07 -68.36 -63.83
N ALA A 265 30.30 -68.77 -63.51
CA ALA A 265 31.33 -69.05 -64.49
C ALA A 265 30.90 -70.24 -65.35
N ALA A 266 30.62 -69.98 -66.63
CA ALA A 266 30.42 -71.00 -67.64
C ALA A 266 31.77 -71.68 -67.92
N LEU A 267 31.89 -72.93 -67.46
CA LEU A 267 32.92 -73.89 -67.85
C LEU A 267 32.27 -74.92 -68.78
N SER A 268 32.55 -74.84 -70.07
CA SER A 268 32.33 -75.87 -71.10
C SER A 268 33.34 -75.52 -72.21
N ALA A 269 34.51 -76.16 -72.28
CA ALA A 269 34.77 -77.46 -72.90
C ALA A 269 34.44 -77.47 -74.41
N GLU A 270 35.40 -77.03 -75.23
CA GLU A 270 36.02 -77.77 -76.35
C GLU A 270 37.26 -77.02 -76.85
#